data_AF-A0A397FZ35-F1
#
_entry.id   AF-A0A397FZ35-F1
#
_cell.length_a   1.000
_cell.length_b   1.000
_cell.length_c   1.000
_cell.angle_alpha   90.00
_cell.angle_beta   90.00
_cell.angle_gamma   90.00
#
_symmetry.space_group_name_H-M   'P 1'
#
loop_
_entity.id
_entity.type
_entity.pdbx_description
1 polymer ?
#
loop_
_entity_poly.entity_id
_entity_poly.type
_entity_poly.pdbx_seq_one_letter_code
_entity_poly.pdbx_strand_id
1 'polypeptide(L)'
;MLSRVERFFRSPSRIDIRIHLEKKQPIYTNEDEVSGHVIIHNRAEVDLARITIKLSGSATSRLDSGKLTESHELFKKSEEIFPPSHCAGFFTAGAVTVSPGEHAFPFSIMFPQASECYKTGTVHLARKQSPGSQPHHLLRKLPPSTGNRSTWEEIRYMLEASVAMNGLILSTIRHPLHGPKDRKTVICTSEGSDLLYPPLFYEIEAEILNGPFLLLGHPIALRVKTMNMNDCNNAIYLHNFQSMLIETTEVRARGSMQSLTRSWVIQTAANLRQPLVPEYSPTVRSLLILNGSLWSRHRVPLHLTPTFETCNLSRSYKLEIRLGIGFCRNNTRILEFQFPVYVLSPSSTRPSVGSPAPTLHHHERDALEK
;
A
#
# COMPACT_ATOMS: atom_id res chain seq x y z
N MET A 1 -72.27 6.67 -17.43
CA MET A 1 -71.15 6.01 -18.13
C MET A 1 -70.12 5.68 -17.05
N LEU A 2 -69.71 4.43 -16.80
CA LEU A 2 -69.04 3.47 -17.70
C LEU A 2 -67.68 4.01 -18.17
N SER A 3 -66.54 3.32 -17.99
CA SER A 3 -66.34 1.92 -17.56
C SER A 3 -65.02 1.67 -16.78
N ARG A 4 -64.94 0.53 -16.07
CA ARG A 4 -63.70 -0.04 -15.50
C ARG A 4 -62.74 -0.46 -16.62
N VAL A 5 -61.45 -0.32 -16.38
CA VAL A 5 -60.46 -1.38 -16.68
C VAL A 5 -59.47 -1.45 -15.51
N GLU A 6 -59.55 -2.51 -14.71
CA GLU A 6 -58.44 -2.89 -13.82
C GLU A 6 -57.41 -3.68 -14.64
N ARG A 7 -56.14 -3.26 -14.59
CA ARG A 7 -55.01 -4.12 -14.95
C ARG A 7 -53.92 -4.01 -13.89
N PHE A 8 -53.56 -5.16 -13.34
CA PHE A 8 -52.48 -5.31 -12.37
C PHE A 8 -51.17 -4.82 -12.97
N PHE A 9 -50.53 -3.86 -12.31
CA PHE A 9 -49.07 -3.74 -12.37
C PHE A 9 -48.49 -4.26 -11.05
N ARG A 10 -47.62 -5.26 -11.17
CA ARG A 10 -46.99 -5.94 -10.03
C ARG A 10 -46.25 -4.92 -9.16
N SER A 11 -46.30 -5.12 -7.84
CA SER A 11 -45.47 -4.36 -6.90
C SER A 11 -44.00 -4.42 -7.33
N PRO A 12 -43.25 -3.29 -7.31
CA PRO A 12 -41.87 -3.28 -7.78
C PRO A 12 -41.05 -4.30 -7.00
N SER A 13 -40.31 -5.15 -7.71
CA SER A 13 -39.58 -6.28 -7.16
C SER A 13 -38.55 -5.79 -6.13
N ARG A 14 -38.89 -5.96 -4.85
CA ARG A 14 -37.99 -5.66 -3.72
C ARG A 14 -36.87 -6.71 -3.71
N ILE A 15 -35.81 -6.36 -4.41
CA ILE A 15 -34.59 -7.14 -4.54
C ILE A 15 -33.50 -6.42 -3.74
N ASP A 16 -32.93 -7.12 -2.79
CA ASP A 16 -31.79 -6.70 -1.99
C ASP A 16 -30.52 -7.41 -2.51
N ILE A 17 -29.38 -6.72 -2.51
CA ILE A 17 -28.10 -7.26 -2.97
C ILE A 17 -27.03 -6.97 -1.95
N ARG A 18 -26.33 -8.02 -1.51
CA ARG A 18 -25.19 -7.95 -0.61
C ARG A 18 -23.97 -8.61 -1.26
N ILE A 19 -22.77 -8.12 -0.96
CA ILE A 19 -21.50 -8.79 -1.29
C ILE A 19 -20.95 -9.37 0.00
N HIS A 20 -20.74 -10.69 0.03
CA HIS A 20 -20.07 -11.40 1.11
C HIS A 20 -18.66 -11.78 0.66
N LEU A 21 -17.63 -11.31 1.39
CA LEU A 21 -16.23 -11.64 1.13
C LEU A 21 -15.79 -12.76 2.07
N GLU A 22 -15.07 -13.76 1.55
CA GLU A 22 -14.55 -14.87 2.35
C GLU A 22 -13.43 -14.41 3.32
N LYS A 23 -12.67 -13.39 2.90
CA LYS A 23 -11.57 -12.82 3.67
C LYS A 23 -12.11 -11.89 4.76
N LYS A 24 -12.17 -12.38 6.01
CA LYS A 24 -12.67 -11.65 7.22
C LYS A 24 -12.06 -10.25 7.43
N GLN A 25 -10.86 -10.00 6.90
CA GLN A 25 -10.28 -8.66 6.80
C GLN A 25 -9.99 -8.37 5.32
N PRO A 26 -10.73 -7.45 4.66
CA PRO A 26 -10.62 -7.20 3.23
C PRO A 26 -9.43 -6.27 2.90
N ILE A 27 -8.24 -6.69 3.33
CA ILE A 27 -6.94 -6.10 3.01
C ILE A 27 -6.30 -6.96 1.92
N TYR A 28 -5.86 -6.35 0.82
CA TYR A 28 -5.35 -7.05 -0.36
C TYR A 28 -4.06 -6.41 -0.89
N THR A 29 -3.20 -7.21 -1.51
CA THR A 29 -1.99 -6.77 -2.23
C THR A 29 -2.12 -7.03 -3.74
N ASN A 30 -1.12 -6.64 -4.54
CA ASN A 30 -1.10 -6.94 -5.98
C ASN A 30 -1.10 -8.46 -6.17
N GLU A 31 -1.83 -8.96 -7.17
CA GLU A 31 -1.99 -10.42 -7.42
C GLU A 31 -2.72 -11.19 -6.29
N ASP A 32 -3.31 -10.50 -5.29
CA ASP A 32 -4.32 -11.13 -4.42
C ASP A 32 -5.58 -11.49 -5.23
N GLU A 33 -6.17 -12.63 -4.86
CA GLU A 33 -7.51 -13.05 -5.24
C GLU A 33 -8.58 -12.38 -4.36
N VAL A 34 -9.62 -11.80 -4.97
CA VAL A 34 -10.81 -11.31 -4.26
C VAL A 34 -11.95 -12.29 -4.53
N SER A 35 -12.10 -13.28 -3.66
CA SER A 35 -13.17 -14.27 -3.68
C SER A 35 -14.35 -13.90 -2.78
N GLY A 36 -15.54 -14.35 -3.16
CA GLY A 36 -16.76 -14.11 -2.40
C GLY A 36 -18.02 -14.53 -3.12
N HIS A 37 -19.16 -14.11 -2.57
CA HIS A 37 -20.49 -14.37 -3.12
C HIS A 37 -21.30 -13.06 -3.25
N VAL A 38 -21.95 -12.88 -4.40
CA VAL A 38 -23.05 -11.92 -4.55
C VAL A 38 -24.32 -12.61 -4.06
N ILE A 39 -24.92 -12.07 -3.01
CA ILE A 39 -26.15 -12.56 -2.40
C ILE A 39 -27.31 -11.70 -2.89
N ILE A 40 -28.30 -12.30 -3.55
CA ILE A 40 -29.52 -11.64 -4.03
C ILE A 40 -30.70 -12.18 -3.22
N HIS A 41 -31.43 -11.31 -2.53
CA HIS A 41 -32.68 -11.67 -1.85
C HIS A 41 -33.87 -11.03 -2.56
N ASN A 42 -34.81 -11.85 -3.05
CA ASN A 42 -35.98 -11.44 -3.82
C ASN A 42 -37.29 -11.93 -3.18
N ARG A 43 -38.27 -11.03 -3.04
CA ARG A 43 -39.58 -11.32 -2.42
C ARG A 43 -40.65 -11.82 -3.40
N ALA A 44 -40.31 -11.97 -4.66
CA ALA A 44 -41.16 -12.41 -5.77
C ALA A 44 -40.27 -13.06 -6.84
N GLU A 45 -40.86 -13.69 -7.86
CA GLU A 45 -40.13 -14.19 -9.02
C GLU A 45 -39.47 -13.04 -9.81
N VAL A 46 -38.27 -13.27 -10.35
CA VAL A 46 -37.44 -12.25 -11.00
C VAL A 46 -36.70 -12.82 -12.21
N ASP A 47 -36.79 -12.17 -13.37
CA ASP A 47 -36.06 -12.55 -14.59
C ASP A 47 -34.63 -11.96 -14.60
N LEU A 48 -33.66 -12.69 -14.06
CA LEU A 48 -32.25 -12.28 -14.07
C LEU A 48 -31.64 -12.45 -15.46
N ALA A 49 -31.13 -11.37 -16.05
CA ALA A 49 -30.44 -11.39 -17.35
C ALA A 49 -28.92 -11.50 -17.20
N ARG A 50 -28.34 -10.77 -16.22
CA ARG A 50 -26.90 -10.72 -15.99
C ARG A 50 -26.55 -10.35 -14.55
N ILE A 51 -25.50 -10.95 -14.02
CA ILE A 51 -24.82 -10.48 -12.80
C ILE A 51 -23.34 -10.24 -13.13
N THR A 52 -22.85 -9.05 -12.83
CA THR A 52 -21.47 -8.63 -13.12
C THR A 52 -20.78 -8.17 -11.84
N ILE A 53 -19.59 -8.71 -11.58
CA ILE A 53 -18.64 -8.20 -10.58
C ILE A 53 -17.62 -7.31 -11.29
N LYS A 54 -17.31 -6.16 -10.70
CA LYS A 54 -16.30 -5.21 -11.18
C LYS A 54 -15.35 -4.84 -10.05
N LEU A 55 -14.05 -4.98 -10.29
CA LEU A 55 -12.98 -4.47 -9.43
C LEU A 55 -12.35 -3.25 -10.10
N SER A 56 -12.24 -2.14 -9.38
CA SER A 56 -11.62 -0.91 -9.91
C SER A 56 -10.85 -0.13 -8.85
N GLY A 57 -9.78 0.53 -9.29
CA GLY A 57 -8.97 1.45 -8.48
C GLY A 57 -9.06 2.88 -8.99
N SER A 58 -9.03 3.85 -8.09
CA SER A 58 -9.06 5.28 -8.44
C SER A 58 -8.08 6.09 -7.58
N ALA A 59 -7.35 7.00 -8.22
CA ALA A 59 -6.56 8.03 -7.55
C ALA A 59 -7.22 9.40 -7.78
N THR A 60 -7.63 10.07 -6.70
CA THR A 60 -8.26 11.40 -6.73
C THR A 60 -7.35 12.45 -6.09
N SER A 61 -7.15 13.55 -6.82
CA SER A 61 -6.45 14.75 -6.37
C SER A 61 -7.44 15.89 -6.17
N ARG A 62 -7.26 16.68 -5.11
CA ARG A 62 -8.12 17.81 -4.75
C ARG A 62 -7.29 19.01 -4.29
N LEU A 63 -7.25 20.05 -5.12
CA LEU A 63 -6.59 21.33 -4.82
C LEU A 63 -7.64 22.46 -4.68
N ASP A 64 -7.21 23.62 -4.16
CA ASP A 64 -8.04 24.80 -3.86
C ASP A 64 -9.37 24.43 -3.17
N SER A 65 -9.26 23.88 -1.96
CA SER A 65 -10.37 23.41 -1.12
C SER A 65 -11.35 22.43 -1.82
N GLY A 66 -10.90 21.74 -2.87
CA GLY A 66 -11.68 20.77 -3.64
C GLY A 66 -12.25 21.30 -4.97
N LYS A 67 -12.18 22.61 -5.25
CA LYS A 67 -12.64 23.18 -6.54
C LYS A 67 -11.87 22.57 -7.72
N LEU A 68 -10.57 22.35 -7.54
CA LEU A 68 -9.70 21.70 -8.52
C LEU A 68 -9.58 20.21 -8.20
N THR A 69 -10.65 19.46 -8.50
CA THR A 69 -10.65 18.00 -8.42
C THR A 69 -10.33 17.35 -9.78
N GLU A 70 -9.46 16.33 -9.77
CA GLU A 70 -9.15 15.43 -10.89
C GLU A 70 -9.04 13.98 -10.37
N SER A 71 -9.62 13.01 -11.08
CA SER A 71 -9.57 11.59 -10.71
C SER A 71 -9.20 10.73 -11.92
N HIS A 72 -8.25 9.81 -11.74
CA HIS A 72 -7.85 8.84 -12.75
C HIS A 72 -8.23 7.42 -12.30
N GLU A 73 -8.68 6.59 -13.24
CA GLU A 73 -8.93 5.16 -13.01
C GLU A 73 -7.59 4.43 -13.14
N LEU A 74 -7.14 3.78 -12.06
CA LEU A 74 -5.84 3.10 -11.97
C LEU A 74 -5.86 1.71 -12.61
N PHE A 75 -7.05 1.10 -12.65
CA PHE A 75 -7.40 -0.07 -13.45
C PHE A 75 -8.91 -0.31 -13.32
N LYS A 76 -9.47 -1.09 -14.25
CA LYS A 76 -10.84 -1.59 -14.19
C LYS A 76 -10.92 -2.98 -14.81
N LYS A 77 -11.33 -3.95 -14.00
CA LYS A 77 -11.55 -5.35 -14.39
C LYS A 77 -12.99 -5.72 -14.08
N SER A 78 -13.64 -6.50 -14.94
CA SER A 78 -15.01 -6.96 -14.72
C SER A 78 -15.16 -8.42 -15.15
N GLU A 79 -16.09 -9.13 -14.50
CA GLU A 79 -16.38 -10.55 -14.69
C GLU A 79 -17.90 -10.74 -14.71
N GLU A 80 -18.40 -11.55 -15.65
CA GLU A 80 -19.80 -11.94 -15.75
C GLU A 80 -20.00 -13.30 -15.05
N ILE A 81 -20.57 -13.27 -13.85
CA ILE A 81 -20.73 -14.46 -13.00
C ILE A 81 -22.10 -15.13 -13.19
N PHE A 82 -23.01 -14.44 -13.88
CA PHE A 82 -24.27 -14.99 -14.33
C PHE A 82 -24.67 -14.38 -15.69
N PRO A 83 -25.11 -15.18 -16.67
CA PRO A 83 -25.22 -16.65 -16.62
C PRO A 83 -23.83 -17.33 -16.55
N PRO A 84 -23.68 -18.45 -15.80
CA PRO A 84 -22.41 -19.18 -15.75
C PRO A 84 -21.96 -19.61 -17.15
N SER A 85 -20.66 -19.55 -17.43
CA SER A 85 -20.10 -19.81 -18.77
C SER A 85 -20.47 -21.18 -19.36
N HIS A 86 -20.63 -22.20 -18.52
CA HIS A 86 -21.09 -23.54 -18.93
C HIS A 86 -22.60 -23.64 -19.19
N CYS A 87 -23.41 -22.68 -18.69
CA CYS A 87 -24.85 -22.62 -18.90
C CYS A 87 -25.28 -21.57 -19.94
N ALA A 88 -24.42 -20.62 -20.31
CA ALA A 88 -24.78 -19.46 -21.14
C ALA A 88 -25.47 -19.83 -22.48
N GLY A 89 -25.09 -20.95 -23.10
CA GLY A 89 -25.69 -21.43 -24.35
C GLY A 89 -27.11 -22.00 -24.25
N PHE A 90 -27.60 -22.31 -23.04
CA PHE A 90 -28.94 -22.87 -22.84
C PHE A 90 -30.04 -21.81 -22.66
N PHE A 91 -29.68 -20.55 -22.40
CA PHE A 91 -30.62 -19.48 -22.09
C PHE A 91 -31.13 -18.74 -23.34
N THR A 92 -31.95 -19.43 -24.14
CA THR A 92 -32.56 -18.91 -25.38
C THR A 92 -33.38 -17.63 -25.20
N ALA A 93 -33.88 -17.37 -23.99
CA ALA A 93 -34.69 -16.19 -23.67
C ALA A 93 -33.86 -14.94 -23.24
N GLY A 94 -32.53 -15.06 -23.06
CA GLY A 94 -31.67 -13.95 -22.60
C GLY A 94 -31.88 -13.50 -21.15
N ALA A 95 -32.79 -14.13 -20.42
CA ALA A 95 -33.01 -13.98 -18.98
C ALA A 95 -33.53 -15.30 -18.37
N VAL A 96 -33.45 -15.42 -17.05
CA VAL A 96 -33.77 -16.63 -16.28
C VAL A 96 -34.65 -16.25 -15.10
N THR A 97 -35.87 -16.80 -15.05
CA THR A 97 -36.78 -16.59 -13.92
C THR A 97 -36.28 -17.32 -12.68
N VAL A 98 -35.97 -16.56 -11.64
CA VAL A 98 -35.49 -17.04 -10.33
C VAL A 98 -36.62 -16.89 -9.31
N SER A 99 -36.85 -17.96 -8.55
CA SER A 99 -37.92 -18.05 -7.52
C SER A 99 -37.67 -17.12 -6.33
N PRO A 100 -38.70 -16.78 -5.52
CA PRO A 100 -38.51 -15.96 -4.32
C PRO A 100 -37.61 -16.68 -3.31
N GLY A 101 -36.58 -16.00 -2.78
CA GLY A 101 -35.64 -16.61 -1.84
C GLY A 101 -34.43 -15.74 -1.50
N GLU A 102 -33.32 -16.39 -1.13
CA GLU A 102 -31.98 -15.80 -1.11
C GLU A 102 -31.06 -16.70 -1.95
N HIS A 103 -30.34 -16.11 -2.90
CA HIS A 103 -29.58 -16.80 -3.95
C HIS A 103 -28.13 -16.31 -3.95
N ALA A 104 -27.17 -17.22 -3.98
CA ALA A 104 -25.76 -16.93 -3.85
C ALA A 104 -25.00 -17.25 -5.13
N PHE A 105 -24.29 -16.25 -5.68
CA PHE A 105 -23.51 -16.36 -6.92
C PHE A 105 -22.02 -16.14 -6.59
N PRO A 106 -21.16 -17.18 -6.67
CA PRO A 106 -19.74 -17.04 -6.35
C PRO A 106 -19.01 -16.20 -7.41
N PHE A 107 -17.89 -15.58 -7.02
CA PHE A 107 -17.00 -14.83 -7.91
C PHE A 107 -15.52 -14.94 -7.46
N SER A 108 -14.59 -14.74 -8.39
CA SER A 108 -13.15 -14.62 -8.07
C SER A 108 -12.45 -13.64 -9.01
N ILE A 109 -12.07 -12.47 -8.49
CA ILE A 109 -11.47 -11.40 -9.30
C ILE A 109 -10.09 -10.98 -8.77
N MET A 110 -9.04 -11.41 -9.47
CA MET A 110 -7.65 -11.04 -9.15
C MET A 110 -7.37 -9.54 -9.33
N PHE A 111 -6.65 -8.93 -8.37
CA PHE A 111 -6.00 -7.63 -8.56
C PHE A 111 -4.91 -7.69 -9.65
N PRO A 112 -4.78 -6.68 -10.52
CA PRO A 112 -3.69 -6.63 -11.51
C PRO A 112 -2.33 -6.35 -10.85
N GLN A 113 -1.26 -6.79 -11.51
CA GLN A 113 0.12 -6.58 -11.08
C GLN A 113 0.53 -5.08 -11.09
N ALA A 114 0.00 -4.33 -12.05
CA ALA A 114 0.34 -2.93 -12.32
C ALA A 114 -0.90 -2.03 -12.45
N SER A 115 -0.70 -0.72 -12.32
CA SER A 115 -1.68 0.31 -12.67
C SER A 115 -1.61 0.64 -14.16
N GLU A 116 -2.75 0.64 -14.82
CA GLU A 116 -2.96 1.19 -16.16
C GLU A 116 -3.73 2.51 -15.99
N CYS A 117 -3.02 3.64 -15.93
CA CYS A 117 -3.65 4.90 -15.52
C CYS A 117 -4.43 5.56 -16.68
N TYR A 118 -5.76 5.52 -16.61
CA TYR A 118 -6.70 6.09 -17.58
C TYR A 118 -7.33 7.40 -17.06
N LYS A 119 -7.45 8.42 -17.93
CA LYS A 119 -8.12 9.69 -17.59
C LYS A 119 -9.64 9.56 -17.68
N THR A 120 -10.31 9.54 -16.53
CA THR A 120 -11.78 9.42 -16.44
C THR A 120 -12.48 10.76 -16.72
N GLY A 121 -12.46 11.18 -17.98
CA GLY A 121 -13.38 12.19 -18.54
C GLY A 121 -13.11 13.65 -18.17
N THR A 122 -12.36 14.35 -19.03
CA THR A 122 -12.61 15.78 -19.24
C THR A 122 -13.77 15.92 -20.22
N VAL A 123 -14.76 16.77 -19.93
CA VAL A 123 -15.82 17.11 -20.89
C VAL A 123 -15.27 18.09 -21.94
N HIS A 124 -14.46 17.58 -22.85
CA HIS A 124 -14.07 18.31 -24.06
C HIS A 124 -15.03 17.99 -25.20
N LEU A 125 -15.44 19.06 -25.90
CA LEU A 125 -16.26 18.99 -27.11
C LEU A 125 -15.63 18.05 -28.15
N ALA A 126 -16.48 17.26 -28.81
CA ALA A 126 -16.05 16.09 -29.56
C ALA A 126 -15.12 16.45 -30.73
N ARG A 127 -13.89 15.92 -30.70
CA ARG A 127 -13.01 15.79 -31.87
C ARG A 127 -12.80 14.30 -32.13
N LYS A 128 -13.23 13.81 -33.29
CA LYS A 128 -13.09 12.40 -33.69
C LYS A 128 -11.62 11.97 -33.59
N GLN A 129 -11.38 10.87 -32.86
CA GLN A 129 -10.15 10.08 -32.94
C GLN A 129 -10.53 8.61 -33.12
N SER A 130 -9.64 7.86 -33.76
CA SER A 130 -9.85 6.47 -34.18
C SER A 130 -9.75 5.46 -33.03
N PRO A 131 -10.37 4.27 -33.15
CA PRO A 131 -10.26 3.21 -32.16
C PRO A 131 -8.90 2.52 -32.25
N GLY A 132 -7.93 2.94 -31.44
CA GLY A 132 -6.64 2.26 -31.31
C GLY A 132 -5.69 2.99 -30.37
N SER A 133 -5.21 2.30 -29.34
CA SER A 133 -4.31 2.81 -28.29
C SER A 133 -4.85 4.01 -27.48
N GLN A 134 -5.43 3.74 -26.30
CA GLN A 134 -5.44 4.77 -25.26
C GLN A 134 -4.02 4.85 -24.68
N PRO A 135 -3.40 6.04 -24.60
CA PRO A 135 -2.04 6.16 -24.08
C PRO A 135 -2.03 5.89 -22.57
N HIS A 136 -1.52 4.72 -22.15
CA HIS A 136 -1.29 4.41 -20.74
C HIS A 136 -0.32 5.44 -20.15
N HIS A 137 -0.82 6.36 -19.33
CA HIS A 137 -0.05 7.55 -18.97
C HIS A 137 1.08 7.30 -17.95
N LEU A 138 1.02 6.19 -17.20
CA LEU A 138 2.10 5.68 -16.36
C LEU A 138 1.84 4.21 -15.99
N LEU A 139 2.88 3.37 -16.07
CA LEU A 139 2.86 1.98 -15.58
C LEU A 139 3.71 1.86 -14.31
N ARG A 140 3.08 1.49 -13.19
CA ARG A 140 3.70 1.27 -11.86
C ARG A 140 3.01 0.09 -11.16
N LYS A 141 3.56 -0.38 -10.04
CA LYS A 141 2.79 -1.22 -9.10
C LYS A 141 1.60 -0.43 -8.57
N LEU A 142 0.49 -1.13 -8.26
CA LEU A 142 -0.67 -0.50 -7.63
C LEU A 142 -0.27 0.25 -6.32
N PRO A 143 -0.73 1.50 -6.13
CA PRO A 143 -0.44 2.27 -4.91
C PRO A 143 -1.25 1.79 -3.69
N PRO A 144 -0.75 2.01 -2.46
CA PRO A 144 -1.50 1.75 -1.22
C PRO A 144 -2.72 2.68 -1.07
N SER A 145 -3.79 2.22 -0.42
CA SER A 145 -4.95 3.08 -0.15
C SER A 145 -4.68 4.13 0.93
N THR A 146 -4.51 5.38 0.49
CA THR A 146 -4.32 6.57 1.33
C THR A 146 -5.52 7.51 1.29
N GLY A 147 -5.66 8.35 2.33
CA GLY A 147 -6.64 9.42 2.38
C GLY A 147 -8.10 8.96 2.55
N ASN A 148 -9.00 9.89 2.26
CA ASN A 148 -10.46 9.77 2.28
C ASN A 148 -11.07 10.92 1.44
N ARG A 149 -12.38 11.20 1.59
CA ARG A 149 -13.06 12.26 0.82
C ARG A 149 -12.76 13.70 1.25
N SER A 150 -12.19 13.93 2.43
CA SER A 150 -11.81 15.25 2.95
C SER A 150 -10.32 15.56 2.85
N THR A 151 -9.46 14.57 2.55
CA THR A 151 -8.04 14.79 2.25
C THR A 151 -7.82 15.22 0.80
N TRP A 152 -6.67 15.87 0.57
CA TRP A 152 -6.27 16.43 -0.72
C TRP A 152 -5.85 15.31 -1.70
N GLU A 153 -5.37 14.19 -1.18
CA GLU A 153 -5.16 12.93 -1.88
C GLU A 153 -6.19 11.87 -1.45
N GLU A 154 -6.66 11.01 -2.36
CA GLU A 154 -7.39 9.79 -2.03
C GLU A 154 -7.04 8.67 -3.02
N ILE A 155 -6.65 7.49 -2.50
CA ILE A 155 -6.45 6.27 -3.30
C ILE A 155 -7.37 5.18 -2.74
N ARG A 156 -8.25 4.68 -3.60
CA ARG A 156 -9.41 3.87 -3.22
C ARG A 156 -9.58 2.70 -4.18
N TYR A 157 -9.89 1.52 -3.63
CA TYR A 157 -10.30 0.35 -4.38
C TYR A 157 -11.76 0.01 -4.06
N MET A 158 -12.52 -0.32 -5.10
CA MET A 158 -13.95 -0.62 -5.01
C MET A 158 -14.27 -1.91 -5.75
N LEU A 159 -15.03 -2.78 -5.09
CA LEU A 159 -15.69 -3.93 -5.68
C LEU A 159 -17.17 -3.56 -5.86
N GLU A 160 -17.70 -3.70 -7.08
CA GLU A 160 -19.08 -3.38 -7.43
C GLU A 160 -19.78 -4.62 -7.98
N ALA A 161 -20.94 -4.98 -7.42
CA ALA A 161 -21.82 -6.02 -7.98
C ALA A 161 -23.03 -5.34 -8.61
N SER A 162 -23.29 -5.62 -9.88
CA SER A 162 -24.44 -5.07 -10.62
C SER A 162 -25.31 -6.19 -11.17
N VAL A 163 -26.63 -6.01 -11.11
CA VAL A 163 -27.62 -6.97 -11.60
C VAL A 163 -28.52 -6.32 -12.63
N ALA A 164 -28.65 -6.97 -13.78
CA ALA A 164 -29.56 -6.57 -14.85
C ALA A 164 -30.68 -7.59 -15.03
N MET A 165 -31.88 -7.08 -15.31
CA MET A 165 -33.09 -7.86 -15.59
C MET A 165 -33.71 -7.29 -16.86
N ASN A 166 -34.06 -8.16 -17.81
CA ASN A 166 -34.66 -7.78 -19.10
C ASN A 166 -33.91 -6.63 -19.81
N GLY A 167 -32.58 -6.64 -19.75
CA GLY A 167 -31.68 -5.66 -20.35
C GLY A 167 -31.39 -4.39 -19.53
N LEU A 168 -32.12 -4.14 -18.44
CA LEU A 168 -31.96 -2.94 -17.60
C LEU A 168 -31.17 -3.24 -16.33
N ILE A 169 -30.14 -2.44 -16.03
CA ILE A 169 -29.44 -2.46 -14.74
C ILE A 169 -30.36 -1.83 -13.70
N LEU A 170 -30.85 -2.61 -12.74
CA LEU A 170 -31.79 -2.15 -11.72
C LEU A 170 -31.14 -1.88 -10.36
N SER A 171 -29.97 -2.45 -10.12
CA SER A 171 -29.29 -2.31 -8.83
C SER A 171 -27.78 -2.57 -8.95
N THR A 172 -27.01 -1.77 -8.20
CA THR A 172 -25.55 -1.89 -8.05
C THR A 172 -25.18 -1.60 -6.60
N ILE A 173 -24.53 -2.55 -5.93
CA ILE A 173 -23.93 -2.33 -4.59
C ILE A 173 -22.42 -2.18 -4.71
N ARG A 174 -21.84 -1.35 -3.83
CA ARG A 174 -20.42 -1.00 -3.80
C ARG A 174 -19.80 -1.39 -2.46
N HIS A 175 -18.92 -2.38 -2.45
CA HIS A 175 -18.12 -2.74 -1.29
C HIS A 175 -16.74 -2.03 -1.39
N PRO A 176 -16.40 -1.11 -0.47
CA PRO A 176 -15.08 -0.49 -0.45
C PRO A 176 -14.05 -1.51 0.04
N LEU A 177 -13.00 -1.75 -0.75
CA LEU A 177 -11.88 -2.58 -0.31
C LEU A 177 -10.85 -1.70 0.40
N HIS A 178 -10.23 -2.24 1.45
CA HIS A 178 -9.12 -1.57 2.10
C HIS A 178 -7.82 -2.00 1.43
N GLY A 179 -7.09 -1.06 0.83
CA GLY A 179 -5.66 -1.29 0.55
C GLY A 179 -4.86 -1.46 1.85
N PRO A 180 -3.56 -1.79 1.74
CA PRO A 180 -2.70 -2.12 2.89
C PRO A 180 -2.71 -1.03 3.96
N LYS A 181 -3.05 -1.41 5.20
CA LYS A 181 -3.07 -0.57 6.41
C LYS A 181 -2.70 -1.39 7.64
N ASP A 182 -2.03 -0.75 8.60
CA ASP A 182 -1.60 -1.34 9.87
C ASP A 182 -1.81 -0.35 11.05
N ARG A 183 -1.76 -0.82 12.31
CA ARG A 183 -2.22 -0.10 13.52
C ARG A 183 -1.12 0.06 14.58
N LYS A 184 -1.20 1.09 15.44
CA LYS A 184 -0.07 1.68 16.18
C LYS A 184 -0.44 2.22 17.58
N THR A 185 0.49 2.22 18.54
CA THR A 185 0.46 3.05 19.78
C THR A 185 1.86 3.29 20.40
N VAL A 186 1.97 4.18 21.41
CA VAL A 186 3.14 4.51 22.30
C VAL A 186 4.13 5.61 21.77
N ILE A 187 4.92 6.22 22.69
CA ILE A 187 5.33 7.66 22.83
C ILE A 187 6.66 7.74 23.64
N CYS A 188 7.58 8.75 23.67
CA CYS A 188 8.04 9.90 22.82
C CYS A 188 9.30 10.59 23.48
N THR A 189 9.95 11.56 22.80
CA THR A 189 10.80 12.70 23.31
C THR A 189 12.13 12.43 24.10
N SER A 190 13.22 13.23 24.07
CA SER A 190 13.76 14.33 23.19
C SER A 190 15.22 14.70 23.63
N GLU A 191 16.24 14.82 22.75
CA GLU A 191 16.91 16.05 22.15
C GLU A 191 18.01 16.81 22.99
N GLY A 192 18.99 17.46 22.32
CA GLY A 192 19.92 18.51 22.88
C GLY A 192 21.47 18.28 22.77
N SER A 193 22.27 19.26 22.28
CA SER A 193 23.72 19.17 21.88
C SER A 193 24.60 20.41 22.23
N ASP A 194 25.94 20.37 21.95
CA ASP A 194 26.88 21.48 21.49
C ASP A 194 28.34 21.58 22.09
N LEU A 195 29.06 22.71 21.89
CA LEU A 195 30.45 22.84 21.35
C LEU A 195 31.34 23.97 21.95
N LEU A 196 32.69 23.92 21.79
CA LEU A 196 33.59 25.06 21.38
C LEU A 196 35.14 24.82 21.43
N TYR A 197 35.78 24.23 20.40
CA TYR A 197 37.27 24.15 20.28
C TYR A 197 37.76 24.17 18.80
N PRO A 198 39.08 24.36 18.50
CA PRO A 198 39.60 24.54 17.13
C PRO A 198 39.24 23.42 16.15
N PRO A 199 39.25 23.72 14.82
CA PRO A 199 38.79 22.79 13.80
C PRO A 199 39.69 21.56 13.70
N LEU A 200 39.12 20.41 14.04
CA LEU A 200 39.73 19.09 13.87
C LEU A 200 39.12 18.48 12.61
N PHE A 201 39.95 18.00 11.68
CA PHE A 201 39.48 17.47 10.41
C PHE A 201 39.11 16.00 10.57
N TYR A 202 37.81 15.72 10.55
CA TYR A 202 37.27 14.36 10.55
C TYR A 202 36.37 14.20 9.34
N GLU A 203 36.64 13.18 8.52
CA GLU A 203 35.74 12.75 7.47
C GLU A 203 34.76 11.73 8.05
N ILE A 204 33.46 11.92 7.82
CA ILE A 204 32.40 11.09 8.43
C ILE A 204 31.44 10.65 7.34
N GLU A 205 31.43 9.35 7.11
CA GLU A 205 30.62 8.67 6.11
C GLU A 205 29.44 8.00 6.80
N ALA A 206 28.23 8.30 6.35
CA ALA A 206 27.00 7.62 6.78
C ALA A 206 26.38 6.91 5.57
N GLU A 207 26.04 5.64 5.74
CA GLU A 207 25.76 4.69 4.66
C GLU A 207 24.56 3.81 5.02
N ILE A 208 23.59 3.64 4.12
CA ILE A 208 22.47 2.69 4.32
C ILE A 208 22.84 1.35 3.66
N LEU A 209 23.06 0.33 4.47
CA LEU A 209 23.57 -0.99 4.07
C LEU A 209 22.61 -1.75 3.13
N ASN A 210 21.31 -1.44 3.20
CA ASN A 210 20.27 -2.03 2.34
C ASN A 210 19.98 -1.16 1.09
N GLY A 211 20.88 -0.25 0.73
CA GLY A 211 20.63 0.78 -0.28
C GLY A 211 19.53 1.76 0.15
N PRO A 212 18.85 2.44 -0.78
CA PRO A 212 17.83 3.45 -0.45
C PRO A 212 16.50 2.85 0.03
N PHE A 213 16.44 1.59 0.45
CA PHE A 213 15.20 0.88 0.76
C PHE A 213 14.97 0.75 2.27
N LEU A 214 13.82 1.22 2.74
CA LEU A 214 13.40 1.14 4.14
C LEU A 214 12.11 0.32 4.25
N LEU A 215 12.15 -0.78 5.00
CA LEU A 215 11.01 -1.68 5.15
C LEU A 215 10.21 -1.32 6.41
N LEU A 216 8.90 -1.13 6.27
CA LEU A 216 7.99 -0.83 7.39
C LEU A 216 8.13 -1.90 8.49
N GLY A 217 8.19 -1.46 9.75
CA GLY A 217 8.37 -2.33 10.91
C GLY A 217 9.78 -2.89 11.12
N HIS A 218 10.75 -2.57 10.26
CA HIS A 218 12.13 -3.05 10.35
C HIS A 218 13.08 -1.92 10.76
N PRO A 219 14.24 -2.21 11.36
CA PRO A 219 15.21 -1.19 11.73
C PRO A 219 15.92 -0.57 10.53
N ILE A 220 16.42 0.65 10.70
CA ILE A 220 17.28 1.30 9.71
C ILE A 220 18.65 0.61 9.76
N ALA A 221 19.04 -0.04 8.65
CA ALA A 221 20.36 -0.64 8.50
C ALA A 221 21.42 0.42 8.15
N LEU A 222 21.70 1.33 9.08
CA LEU A 222 22.72 2.36 8.96
C LEU A 222 24.11 1.80 9.33
N ARG A 223 25.15 2.30 8.66
CA ARG A 223 26.55 2.27 9.09
C ARG A 223 27.07 3.70 9.15
N VAL A 224 27.87 4.02 10.16
CA VAL A 224 28.59 5.29 10.24
C VAL A 224 30.05 5.02 10.55
N LYS A 225 30.92 5.58 9.71
CA LYS A 225 32.38 5.55 9.85
C LYS A 225 32.90 6.96 10.15
N THR A 226 34.06 7.05 10.77
CA THR A 226 34.78 8.31 11.00
C THR A 226 36.26 8.07 10.75
N MET A 227 36.84 8.84 9.83
CA MET A 227 38.27 8.83 9.54
C MET A 227 38.92 10.08 10.13
N ASN A 228 39.91 9.88 10.99
CA ASN A 228 40.66 10.97 11.61
C ASN A 228 41.80 11.42 10.70
N MET A 229 41.72 12.66 10.18
CA MET A 229 42.71 13.26 9.29
C MET A 229 43.79 14.06 10.05
N ASN A 230 43.86 13.93 11.37
CA ASN A 230 44.82 14.60 12.26
C ASN A 230 45.59 13.54 13.06
N ASP A 231 46.87 13.80 13.38
CA ASP A 231 47.68 12.96 14.29
C ASP A 231 47.23 12.98 15.77
N CYS A 232 46.01 13.47 16.04
CA CYS A 232 45.40 13.52 17.35
C CYS A 232 44.74 12.19 17.72
N ASN A 233 45.46 11.31 18.43
CA ASN A 233 44.95 10.02 18.94
C ASN A 233 43.97 10.18 20.13
N ASN A 234 42.93 10.99 19.94
CA ASN A 234 41.95 11.33 20.95
C ASN A 234 40.63 10.57 20.72
N ALA A 235 40.01 10.09 21.80
CA ALA A 235 38.74 9.39 21.73
C ALA A 235 37.61 10.31 21.24
N ILE A 236 36.89 9.85 20.21
CA ILE A 236 35.67 10.45 19.69
C ILE A 236 34.47 9.76 20.35
N TYR A 237 33.45 10.53 20.72
CA TYR A 237 32.21 10.01 21.32
C TYR A 237 30.98 10.47 20.55
N LEU A 238 30.01 9.57 20.35
CA LEU A 238 28.66 9.98 19.97
C LEU A 238 27.90 10.41 21.22
N HIS A 239 27.32 11.61 21.16
CA HIS A 239 26.48 12.21 22.20
C HIS A 239 25.00 12.24 21.81
N ASN A 240 24.70 12.43 20.52
CA ASN A 240 23.33 12.50 20.03
C ASN A 240 23.15 11.72 18.72
N PHE A 241 22.01 11.06 18.59
CA PHE A 241 21.56 10.41 17.36
C PHE A 241 20.08 10.72 17.16
N GLN A 242 19.73 11.32 16.03
CA GLN A 242 18.34 11.48 15.60
C GLN A 242 18.17 10.88 14.22
N SER A 243 17.05 10.21 13.98
CA SER A 243 16.62 9.77 12.67
C SER A 243 15.16 10.15 12.43
N MET A 244 14.87 10.75 11.28
CA MET A 244 13.51 11.12 10.89
C MET A 244 13.27 10.89 9.40
N LEU A 245 12.02 10.59 9.04
CA LEU A 245 11.58 10.56 7.64
C LEU A 245 10.81 11.83 7.30
N ILE A 246 11.31 12.59 6.34
CA ILE A 246 10.61 13.70 5.73
C ILE A 246 9.78 13.12 4.58
N GLU A 247 8.48 13.01 4.79
CA GLU A 247 7.48 12.65 3.78
C GLU A 247 7.17 13.86 2.91
N THR A 248 7.22 13.70 1.59
CA THR A 248 6.65 14.66 0.64
C THR A 248 5.53 13.98 -0.14
N THR A 249 4.31 14.46 0.04
CA THR A 249 3.17 14.11 -0.84
C THR A 249 3.00 15.20 -1.88
N GLU A 250 3.02 14.86 -3.16
CA GLU A 250 2.75 15.80 -4.26
C GLU A 250 1.38 15.48 -4.88
N VAL A 251 0.55 16.51 -5.01
CA VAL A 251 -0.82 16.43 -5.52
C VAL A 251 -0.93 17.32 -6.75
N ARG A 252 -1.28 16.72 -7.89
CA ARG A 252 -1.49 17.40 -9.18
C ARG A 252 -2.96 17.32 -9.57
N ALA A 253 -3.55 18.44 -9.96
CA ALA A 253 -4.91 18.50 -10.50
C ALA A 253 -5.04 19.61 -11.55
N ARG A 254 -5.50 19.27 -12.76
CA ARG A 254 -5.78 20.19 -13.88
C ARG A 254 -4.61 21.09 -14.29
N GLY A 255 -3.37 20.60 -14.12
CA GLY A 255 -2.14 21.35 -14.39
C GLY A 255 -1.64 22.20 -13.21
N SER A 256 -2.45 22.38 -12.16
CA SER A 256 -1.98 22.90 -10.87
C SER A 256 -1.30 21.80 -10.06
N MET A 257 -0.33 22.16 -9.22
CA MET A 257 0.46 21.25 -8.39
C MET A 257 0.65 21.86 -7.00
N GLN A 258 0.52 21.04 -5.96
CA GLN A 258 0.83 21.42 -4.58
C GLN A 258 1.56 20.27 -3.88
N SER A 259 2.61 20.59 -3.13
CA SER A 259 3.31 19.64 -2.26
C SER A 259 2.94 19.87 -0.80
N LEU A 260 2.91 18.78 -0.03
CA LEU A 260 2.73 18.78 1.41
C LEU A 260 3.84 17.94 2.05
N THR A 261 4.65 18.58 2.90
CA THR A 261 5.76 17.95 3.61
C THR A 261 5.37 17.64 5.06
N ARG A 262 5.78 16.48 5.58
CA ARG A 262 5.59 16.08 7.00
C ARG A 262 6.83 15.38 7.53
N SER A 263 7.28 15.74 8.73
CA SER A 263 8.45 15.11 9.38
C SER A 263 8.03 14.07 10.40
N TRP A 264 8.59 12.88 10.30
CA TRP A 264 8.30 11.71 11.14
C TRP A 264 9.56 11.25 11.87
N VAL A 265 9.75 11.70 13.12
CA VAL A 265 10.87 11.21 13.96
C VAL A 265 10.71 9.71 14.22
N ILE A 266 11.76 8.93 13.92
CA ILE A 266 11.85 7.49 14.15
C ILE A 266 12.54 7.21 15.48
N GLN A 267 13.63 7.93 15.75
CA GLN A 267 14.40 7.84 16.98
C GLN A 267 15.02 9.20 17.30
N THR A 268 15.02 9.56 18.58
CA THR A 268 15.99 10.51 19.13
C THR A 268 16.65 9.86 20.34
N ALA A 269 17.97 9.90 20.39
CA ALA A 269 18.79 9.53 21.54
C ALA A 269 19.76 10.69 21.83
N ALA A 270 19.92 11.02 23.10
CA ALA A 270 20.75 12.11 23.60
C ALA A 270 21.51 11.66 24.85
N ASN A 271 22.49 12.46 25.29
CA ASN A 271 23.38 12.13 26.42
C ASN A 271 24.13 10.79 26.27
N LEU A 272 24.31 10.32 25.03
CA LEU A 272 25.13 9.16 24.74
C LEU A 272 26.59 9.45 25.15
N ARG A 273 27.32 8.40 25.51
CA ARG A 273 28.78 8.44 25.71
C ARG A 273 29.42 7.25 25.01
N GLN A 274 28.92 6.93 23.82
CA GLN A 274 29.37 5.77 23.06
C GLN A 274 30.72 6.12 22.40
N PRO A 275 31.85 5.53 22.83
CA PRO A 275 33.09 5.68 22.10
C PRO A 275 32.95 5.00 20.73
N LEU A 276 33.60 5.56 19.72
CA LEU A 276 33.80 4.85 18.46
C LEU A 276 34.88 3.79 18.65
N VAL A 277 34.74 2.65 17.98
CA VAL A 277 35.67 1.53 18.08
C VAL A 277 36.59 1.53 16.85
N PRO A 278 37.92 1.36 17.00
CA PRO A 278 38.83 1.19 15.86
C PRO A 278 38.44 0.00 14.99
N GLU A 279 38.32 0.20 13.68
CA GLU A 279 38.17 -0.89 12.73
C GLU A 279 39.58 -1.40 12.35
N TYR A 280 39.90 -2.63 12.74
CA TYR A 280 41.21 -3.26 12.48
C TYR A 280 41.35 -3.69 11.01
N SER A 281 41.43 -2.71 10.10
CA SER A 281 41.75 -2.91 8.69
C SER A 281 43.25 -2.70 8.43
N PRO A 282 43.93 -3.59 7.67
CA PRO A 282 45.37 -3.46 7.40
C PRO A 282 45.74 -2.26 6.51
N THR A 283 44.76 -1.58 5.89
CA THR A 283 44.99 -0.48 4.94
C THR A 283 44.66 0.92 5.48
N VAL A 284 43.90 1.06 6.57
CA VAL A 284 43.46 2.38 7.08
C VAL A 284 43.70 2.51 8.58
N ARG A 285 44.76 3.23 8.95
CA ARG A 285 45.29 3.31 10.33
C ARG A 285 44.45 4.16 11.30
N SER A 286 43.43 4.87 10.81
CA SER A 286 42.69 5.91 11.54
C SER A 286 41.16 5.79 11.43
N LEU A 287 40.65 4.59 11.13
CA LEU A 287 39.22 4.34 10.89
C LEU A 287 38.48 3.91 12.16
N LEU A 288 37.37 4.59 12.45
CA LEU A 288 36.56 4.44 13.65
C LEU A 288 35.09 4.17 13.27
N ILE A 289 34.48 3.13 13.85
CA ILE A 289 33.07 2.74 13.61
C ILE A 289 32.19 3.01 14.82
N LEU A 290 30.94 3.44 14.54
CA LEU A 290 29.87 3.51 15.53
C LEU A 290 29.10 2.19 15.65
N ASN A 291 28.86 1.78 16.89
CA ASN A 291 28.15 0.55 17.23
C ASN A 291 26.67 0.62 16.79
N GLY A 292 26.31 -0.18 15.78
CA GLY A 292 24.96 -0.19 15.19
C GLY A 292 23.82 -0.64 16.11
N SER A 293 24.11 -1.14 17.32
CA SER A 293 23.10 -1.51 18.33
C SER A 293 22.31 -0.32 18.89
N LEU A 294 22.68 0.92 18.54
CA LEU A 294 21.97 2.15 18.85
C LEU A 294 20.71 2.34 17.99
N TRP A 295 20.82 2.11 16.67
CA TRP A 295 19.73 2.32 15.71
C TRP A 295 19.02 1.03 15.30
N SER A 296 19.63 -0.14 15.49
CA SER A 296 18.99 -1.45 15.22
C SER A 296 17.75 -1.74 16.08
N ARG A 297 17.53 -0.97 17.15
CA ARG A 297 16.38 -1.11 18.08
C ARG A 297 15.13 -0.37 17.61
N HIS A 298 15.27 0.71 16.83
CA HIS A 298 14.16 1.55 16.41
C HIS A 298 13.77 1.23 14.97
N ARG A 299 12.46 1.10 14.73
CA ARG A 299 11.88 0.54 13.50
C ARG A 299 11.13 1.61 12.71
N VAL A 300 11.18 1.54 11.39
CA VAL A 300 10.45 2.42 10.48
C VAL A 300 8.94 2.31 10.80
N PRO A 301 8.24 3.41 11.16
CA PRO A 301 6.89 3.31 11.74
C PRO A 301 5.84 2.71 10.81
N LEU A 302 5.32 1.53 11.16
CA LEU A 302 4.37 0.71 10.37
C LEU A 302 3.18 1.46 9.73
N HIS A 303 2.68 2.51 10.39
CA HIS A 303 1.57 3.34 9.90
C HIS A 303 1.89 4.25 8.70
N LEU A 304 3.17 4.36 8.29
CA LEU A 304 3.54 5.19 7.15
C LEU A 304 3.04 4.56 5.85
N THR A 305 2.65 5.39 4.89
CA THR A 305 2.23 4.89 3.58
C THR A 305 3.49 4.54 2.77
N PRO A 306 3.59 3.36 2.15
CA PRO A 306 4.68 3.05 1.23
C PRO A 306 4.85 4.11 0.12
N THR A 307 6.07 4.26 -0.39
CA THR A 307 6.38 5.12 -1.54
C THR A 307 5.59 4.69 -2.77
N PHE A 308 4.93 5.64 -3.43
CA PHE A 308 4.15 5.38 -4.64
C PHE A 308 4.13 6.57 -5.60
N GLU A 309 3.76 6.29 -6.86
CA GLU A 309 3.57 7.29 -7.91
C GLU A 309 2.37 6.88 -8.80
N THR A 310 1.49 7.84 -9.08
CA THR A 310 0.45 7.80 -10.12
C THR A 310 0.62 9.04 -11.01
N CYS A 311 -0.18 9.18 -12.07
CA CYS A 311 -0.13 10.38 -12.91
C CYS A 311 -0.51 11.68 -12.18
N ASN A 312 -1.30 11.60 -11.09
CA ASN A 312 -1.85 12.75 -10.38
C ASN A 312 -1.45 12.86 -8.89
N LEU A 313 -0.84 11.82 -8.30
CA LEU A 313 -0.40 11.76 -6.90
C LEU A 313 0.97 11.08 -6.80
N SER A 314 1.86 11.59 -5.95
CA SER A 314 3.06 10.83 -5.53
C SER A 314 3.33 11.00 -4.04
N ARG A 315 4.00 10.02 -3.44
CA ARG A 315 4.49 10.08 -2.06
C ARG A 315 5.91 9.54 -1.99
N SER A 316 6.85 10.42 -1.65
CA SER A 316 8.28 10.13 -1.53
C SER A 316 8.79 10.45 -0.13
N TYR A 317 9.97 9.92 0.22
CA TYR A 317 10.57 10.11 1.54
C TYR A 317 12.05 10.47 1.42
N LYS A 318 12.52 11.31 2.36
CA LYS A 318 13.96 11.46 2.68
C LYS A 318 14.22 11.00 4.10
N LEU A 319 15.21 10.15 4.30
CA LEU A 319 15.73 9.85 5.63
C LEU A 319 16.76 10.90 6.00
N GLU A 320 16.51 11.62 7.08
CA GLU A 320 17.47 12.54 7.69
C GLU A 320 18.05 11.91 8.96
N ILE A 321 19.38 11.84 9.05
CA ILE A 321 20.14 11.38 10.21
C ILE A 321 20.91 12.57 10.76
N ARG A 322 20.74 12.88 12.05
CA ARG A 322 21.53 13.92 12.74
C ARG A 322 22.42 13.25 13.81
N LEU A 323 23.73 13.50 13.75
CA LEU A 323 24.72 12.94 14.66
C LEU A 323 25.38 14.08 15.45
N GLY A 324 25.19 14.13 16.77
CA GLY A 324 25.98 14.99 17.66
C GLY A 324 27.21 14.23 18.11
N ILE A 325 28.37 14.56 17.54
CA ILE A 325 29.63 13.85 17.77
C ILE A 325 30.62 14.75 18.51
N GLY A 326 30.93 14.35 19.75
CA GLY A 326 31.95 14.94 20.61
C GLY A 326 33.35 14.61 20.13
N PHE A 327 33.99 15.58 19.48
CA PHE A 327 35.42 15.54 19.17
C PHE A 327 36.26 16.07 20.33
N CYS A 328 37.59 15.94 20.19
CA CYS A 328 38.59 16.35 21.16
C CYS A 328 38.25 17.69 21.83
N ARG A 329 38.35 17.72 23.17
CA ARG A 329 38.06 18.92 23.98
C ARG A 329 36.59 19.35 23.76
N ASN A 330 35.61 18.66 24.35
CA ASN A 330 34.19 19.05 24.42
C ASN A 330 33.58 19.66 23.11
N ASN A 331 33.89 19.13 21.93
CA ASN A 331 33.57 19.77 20.65
C ASN A 331 32.49 18.97 19.89
N THR A 332 31.22 19.04 20.34
CA THR A 332 30.09 18.22 19.85
C THR A 332 29.44 18.71 18.55
N ARG A 333 30.02 18.45 17.37
CA ARG A 333 29.38 18.91 16.11
C ARG A 333 28.11 18.10 15.83
N ILE A 334 27.00 18.79 15.55
CA ILE A 334 25.85 18.20 14.86
C ILE A 334 26.21 18.07 13.38
N LEU A 335 26.05 16.86 12.82
CA LEU A 335 26.23 16.55 11.40
C LEU A 335 24.92 15.98 10.86
N GLU A 336 24.42 16.55 9.78
CA GLU A 336 23.11 16.19 9.19
C GLU A 336 23.31 15.53 7.82
N PHE A 337 22.84 14.29 7.68
CA PHE A 337 22.91 13.50 6.45
C PHE A 337 21.49 13.26 5.93
N GLN A 338 21.23 13.59 4.66
CA GLN A 338 19.94 13.36 4.00
C GLN A 338 20.07 12.35 2.86
N PHE A 339 19.28 11.28 2.93
CA PHE A 339 19.22 10.21 1.94
C PHE A 339 17.83 10.17 1.29
N PRO A 340 17.68 10.19 -0.05
CA PRO A 340 16.41 9.85 -0.69
C PRO A 340 16.13 8.36 -0.48
N VAL A 341 14.92 8.02 -0.02
CA VAL A 341 14.56 6.64 0.36
C VAL A 341 13.18 6.20 -0.13
N TYR A 342 13.07 4.91 -0.43
CA TYR A 342 11.85 4.23 -0.81
C TYR A 342 11.35 3.44 0.40
N VAL A 343 10.19 3.84 0.92
CA VAL A 343 9.51 3.15 2.03
C VAL A 343 8.64 2.02 1.46
N LEU A 344 8.88 0.79 1.90
CA LEU A 344 8.23 -0.41 1.38
C LEU A 344 7.44 -1.14 2.47
N SER A 345 6.31 -1.74 2.10
CA SER A 345 5.64 -2.72 2.98
C SER A 345 6.38 -4.06 2.92
N PRO A 346 6.54 -4.80 4.04
CA PRO A 346 6.86 -6.21 3.98
C PRO A 346 5.77 -6.96 3.19
N SER A 347 6.19 -7.98 2.44
CA SER A 347 5.28 -8.95 1.83
C SER A 347 4.79 -9.94 2.88
N SER A 348 3.49 -10.24 2.87
CA SER A 348 2.94 -11.32 3.70
C SER A 348 3.30 -12.67 3.07
N THR A 349 4.45 -13.23 3.45
CA THR A 349 4.81 -14.60 3.06
C THR A 349 3.76 -15.56 3.61
N ARG A 350 2.90 -16.07 2.73
CA ARG A 350 1.91 -17.11 3.06
C ARG A 350 2.71 -18.32 3.58
N PRO A 351 2.48 -18.82 4.81
CA PRO A 351 3.16 -20.04 5.24
C PRO A 351 2.74 -21.15 4.27
N SER A 352 3.72 -21.80 3.65
CA SER A 352 3.46 -22.97 2.82
C SER A 352 2.81 -24.03 3.70
N VAL A 353 1.60 -24.47 3.32
CA VAL A 353 1.00 -25.66 3.91
C VAL A 353 1.88 -26.83 3.47
N GLY A 354 2.76 -27.27 4.36
CA GLY A 354 3.65 -28.38 4.08
C GLY A 354 2.85 -29.63 3.78
N SER A 355 3.22 -30.35 2.73
CA SER A 355 2.64 -31.66 2.42
C SER A 355 2.69 -32.56 3.66
N PRO A 356 1.65 -33.36 3.93
CA PRO A 356 1.73 -34.36 4.99
C PRO A 356 2.91 -35.30 4.71
N ALA A 357 3.75 -35.54 5.71
CA ALA A 357 4.88 -36.43 5.58
C ALA A 357 4.39 -37.87 5.27
N PRO A 358 5.09 -38.64 4.42
CA PRO A 358 4.67 -39.99 4.09
C PRO A 358 4.77 -40.90 5.32
N THR A 359 3.64 -41.48 5.72
CA THR A 359 3.56 -42.44 6.82
C THR A 359 4.32 -43.72 6.46
N LEU A 360 5.49 -43.92 7.05
CA LEU A 360 6.25 -45.16 6.95
C LEU A 360 5.53 -46.28 7.70
N HIS A 361 4.67 -47.01 6.99
CA HIS A 361 4.17 -48.30 7.45
C HIS A 361 5.32 -49.31 7.46
N HIS A 362 6.01 -49.41 8.61
CA HIS A 362 6.92 -50.51 8.84
C HIS A 362 6.09 -51.79 9.04
N HIS A 363 6.14 -52.67 8.05
CA HIS A 363 5.49 -53.96 8.10
C HIS A 363 6.30 -54.87 9.02
N GLU A 364 5.72 -55.31 10.14
CA GLU A 364 6.29 -56.41 10.92
C GLU A 364 6.30 -57.68 10.06
N ARG A 365 7.35 -58.48 10.25
CA ARG A 365 7.47 -59.85 9.74
C ARG A 365 8.10 -60.70 10.84
N ASP A 366 7.30 -61.60 11.41
CA ASP A 366 7.78 -62.74 12.17
C ASP A 366 8.48 -63.78 11.26
N ALA A 367 9.04 -64.81 11.91
CA ALA A 367 9.63 -66.04 11.36
C ALA A 367 11.02 -65.90 10.68
N LEU A 368 11.98 -66.82 10.90
CA LEU A 368 12.15 -67.89 11.90
C LEU A 368 13.63 -68.39 11.82
N GLU A 369 14.13 -69.10 12.84
CA GLU A 369 15.28 -70.07 12.80
C GLU A 369 16.60 -69.63 12.08
N LYS A 370 17.75 -69.55 12.76
CA LYS A 370 18.37 -70.58 13.61
C LYS A 370 19.35 -69.99 14.63
#